data_AF-A0A966I3L2-F1
#
_entry.id   AF-A0A966I3L2-F1
#
_cell.length_a   1.000
_cell.length_b   1.000
_cell.length_c   1.000
_cell.angle_alpha   90.00
_cell.angle_beta   90.00
_cell.angle_gamma   90.00
#
_symmetry.space_group_name_H-M   'P 1'
#
loop_
_entity.id
_entity.type
_entity.pdbx_description
1 polymer ?
#
loop_
_entity_poly.entity_id
_entity_poly.type
_entity_poly.pdbx_seq_one_letter_code
_entity_poly.pdbx_strand_id
1 'polypeptide(L)'
;VPHQWIDHADKELGWRKDKLIFGPFDILKPQEFGGPFPFTMSYEAVRDIVVLVIHGIYIGAFIYLFIWWQKRGEVKQVALPTSTYGRPLVKKT
;
A
#
# COMPACT_ATOMS: atom_id res chain seq x y z
N VAL A 1 11.46 -10.03 -1.94
CA VAL A 1 10.02 -10.26 -1.67
C VAL A 1 9.14 -10.10 -2.91
N PRO A 2 9.10 -8.96 -3.62
CA PRO A 2 8.21 -8.85 -4.79
C PRO A 2 8.60 -9.78 -5.95
N HIS A 3 9.91 -9.92 -6.22
CA HIS A 3 10.41 -10.88 -7.22
C HIS A 3 10.16 -12.34 -6.83
N GLN A 4 10.25 -12.68 -5.53
CA GLN A 4 9.96 -14.03 -5.03
C GLN A 4 8.50 -14.41 -5.26
N TRP A 5 7.58 -13.45 -5.14
CA TRP A 5 6.17 -13.67 -5.47
C TRP A 5 5.97 -13.94 -6.96
N ILE A 6 6.64 -13.18 -7.84
CA ILE A 6 6.60 -13.40 -9.29
C ILE A 6 7.14 -14.79 -9.63
N ASP A 7 8.29 -15.17 -9.08
CA ASP A 7 8.88 -16.49 -9.28
C ASP A 7 7.95 -17.63 -8.84
N HIS A 8 7.31 -17.49 -7.68
CA HIS A 8 6.36 -18.47 -7.16
C HIS A 8 5.09 -18.55 -8.03
N ALA A 9 4.54 -17.40 -8.43
CA ALA A 9 3.35 -17.34 -9.29
C ALA A 9 3.60 -17.97 -10.66
N ASP A 10 4.77 -17.74 -11.25
CA ASP A 10 5.11 -18.27 -12.56
C ASP A 10 5.46 -19.76 -12.52
N LYS A 11 6.25 -20.20 -11.51
CA LYS A 11 6.78 -21.58 -11.45
C LYS A 11 5.85 -22.57 -10.76
N GLU A 12 5.15 -22.18 -9.70
CA GLU A 12 4.34 -23.08 -8.90
C GLU A 12 2.85 -22.97 -9.21
N LEU A 13 2.34 -21.75 -9.36
CA LEU A 13 0.91 -21.52 -9.65
C LEU A 13 0.61 -21.52 -11.16
N GLY A 14 1.64 -21.37 -12.00
CA GLY A 14 1.53 -21.35 -13.46
C GLY A 14 0.61 -20.23 -13.93
N TRP A 15 0.71 -19.05 -13.31
CA TRP A 15 -0.03 -17.84 -13.67
C TRP A 15 0.58 -17.23 -14.93
N ARG A 16 0.04 -17.59 -16.08
CA ARG A 16 0.53 -17.19 -17.41
C ARG A 16 -0.54 -16.42 -18.18
N LYS A 17 -0.15 -15.67 -19.22
CA LYS A 17 -1.10 -14.92 -20.09
C LYS A 17 -2.18 -15.77 -20.74
N ASP A 18 -1.87 -17.02 -21.06
CA ASP A 18 -2.78 -17.96 -21.72
C ASP A 18 -3.92 -18.43 -20.80
N LYS A 19 -3.80 -18.24 -19.48
CA LYS A 19 -4.85 -18.59 -18.53
C LYS A 19 -5.70 -17.36 -18.23
N LEU A 20 -6.95 -17.42 -18.69
CA LEU A 20 -7.98 -16.42 -18.36
C LEU A 20 -8.63 -16.76 -17.02
N ILE A 21 -8.99 -15.73 -16.27
CA ILE A 21 -9.71 -15.85 -15.01
C ILE A 21 -11.19 -15.67 -15.27
N PHE A 22 -11.98 -16.70 -14.97
CA PHE A 22 -13.44 -16.61 -14.99
C PHE A 22 -14.07 -16.46 -13.60
N GLY A 23 -13.29 -16.72 -12.54
CA GLY A 23 -13.76 -16.64 -11.15
C GLY A 23 -14.76 -17.75 -10.80
N PRO A 24 -15.14 -17.88 -9.52
CA PRO A 24 -16.19 -18.80 -9.10
C PRO A 24 -17.53 -18.39 -9.73
N PHE A 25 -18.28 -19.35 -10.28
CA PHE A 25 -19.54 -19.13 -11.00
C PHE A 25 -19.45 -18.22 -12.25
N ASP A 26 -18.31 -18.16 -12.93
CA ASP A 26 -18.12 -17.38 -14.16
C ASP A 26 -18.36 -15.85 -14.00
N ILE A 27 -18.29 -15.32 -12.77
CA ILE A 27 -18.56 -13.89 -12.50
C ILE A 27 -17.55 -12.93 -13.13
N LEU A 28 -16.31 -13.38 -13.35
CA LEU A 28 -15.24 -12.62 -14.02
C LEU A 28 -15.12 -13.02 -15.50
N LYS A 29 -16.08 -13.78 -16.03
CA LYS A 29 -16.05 -14.20 -17.42
C LYS A 29 -16.19 -13.00 -18.36
N PRO A 30 -15.27 -12.83 -19.31
CA PRO A 30 -15.30 -11.69 -20.23
C PRO A 30 -16.51 -11.75 -21.17
N GLN A 31 -16.95 -10.59 -21.64
CA GLN A 31 -18.05 -10.46 -22.59
C GLN A 31 -17.76 -11.18 -23.92
N GLU A 32 -16.49 -11.26 -24.33
CA GLU A 32 -16.04 -12.05 -25.49
C GLU A 32 -16.36 -13.55 -25.38
N PHE A 33 -16.47 -14.06 -24.15
CA PHE A 33 -16.82 -15.45 -23.85
C PHE A 33 -18.27 -15.60 -23.36
N GLY A 34 -19.12 -14.57 -23.55
CA GLY A 34 -20.53 -14.58 -23.14
C GLY A 34 -20.77 -14.31 -21.66
N GLY A 35 -19.80 -13.74 -20.94
CA GLY A 35 -19.94 -13.35 -19.55
C GLY A 35 -20.30 -11.88 -19.32
N PRO A 36 -20.54 -11.47 -18.07
CA PRO A 36 -20.95 -10.10 -17.73
C PRO A 36 -19.77 -9.11 -17.63
N PHE A 37 -18.53 -9.57 -17.70
CA PHE A 37 -17.35 -8.75 -17.39
C PHE A 37 -16.83 -7.99 -18.63
N PRO A 38 -16.55 -6.67 -18.53
CA PRO A 38 -16.32 -5.81 -19.71
C PRO A 38 -14.93 -5.92 -20.35
N PHE A 39 -14.00 -6.67 -19.76
CA PHE A 39 -12.64 -6.87 -20.32
C PHE A 39 -12.11 -8.26 -20.00
N THR A 40 -11.11 -8.73 -20.73
CA THR A 40 -10.43 -10.00 -20.46
C THR A 40 -9.36 -9.81 -19.40
N MET A 41 -9.31 -10.70 -18.40
CA MET A 41 -8.28 -10.67 -17.35
C MET A 41 -7.55 -12.00 -17.30
N SER A 42 -6.22 -11.95 -17.43
CA SER A 42 -5.34 -13.11 -17.32
C SER A 42 -4.82 -13.28 -15.89
N TYR A 43 -4.38 -14.49 -15.56
CA TYR A 43 -3.71 -14.76 -14.28
C TYR A 43 -2.42 -13.97 -14.10
N GLU A 44 -1.76 -13.59 -15.19
CA GLU A 44 -0.61 -12.67 -15.14
C GLU A 44 -1.02 -11.28 -14.64
N ALA A 45 -2.16 -10.74 -15.09
CA ALA A 45 -2.64 -9.45 -14.60
C ALA A 45 -2.91 -9.48 -13.08
N VAL A 46 -3.39 -10.60 -12.56
CA VAL A 46 -3.59 -10.79 -11.11
C VAL A 46 -2.26 -10.89 -10.36
N ARG A 47 -1.26 -11.57 -10.91
CA ARG A 47 0.11 -11.55 -10.36
C ARG A 47 0.58 -10.12 -10.15
N ASP A 48 0.46 -9.30 -11.18
CA ASP A 48 0.99 -7.94 -11.20
C ASP A 48 0.23 -7.03 -10.22
N ILE A 49 -1.09 -7.20 -10.08
CA ILE A 49 -1.90 -6.51 -9.07
C ILE A 49 -1.40 -6.85 -7.65
N VAL A 50 -1.15 -8.13 -7.36
CA VAL A 50 -0.63 -8.55 -6.05
C VAL A 50 0.74 -7.95 -5.78
N VAL A 51 1.63 -7.94 -6.77
CA VAL A 51 2.95 -7.28 -6.67
C VAL A 51 2.80 -5.79 -6.35
N LEU A 52 1.86 -5.10 -6.99
CA LEU A 52 1.60 -3.68 -6.76
C LEU A 52 1.11 -3.44 -5.32
N VAL A 53 0.19 -4.27 -4.82
CA VAL A 53 -0.30 -4.19 -3.43
C VAL A 53 0.83 -4.39 -2.43
N ILE A 54 1.70 -5.39 -2.66
CA ILE A 54 2.88 -5.64 -1.81
C ILE A 54 3.79 -4.41 -1.77
N HIS A 55 4.06 -3.77 -2.92
CA HIS A 55 4.84 -2.54 -2.95
C HIS A 55 4.15 -1.39 -2.20
N GLY A 56 2.84 -1.23 -2.37
CA GLY A 56 2.06 -0.22 -1.65
C GLY A 56 2.18 -0.38 -0.13
N ILE A 57 2.11 -1.62 0.37
CA ILE A 57 2.30 -1.94 1.79
C ILE A 57 3.71 -1.56 2.25
N TYR A 58 4.75 -1.96 1.51
CA TYR A 58 6.14 -1.64 1.88
C TYR A 58 6.41 -0.14 1.90
N ILE A 59 5.92 0.60 0.90
CA ILE A 59 6.06 2.05 0.85
C ILE A 59 5.31 2.71 2.01
N GLY A 60 4.07 2.28 2.28
CA GLY A 60 3.28 2.77 3.40
C GLY A 60 3.97 2.52 4.75
N ALA A 61 4.51 1.31 4.95
CA ALA A 61 5.26 0.94 6.13
C ALA A 61 6.54 1.79 6.27
N PHE A 62 7.26 2.02 5.18
CA PHE A 62 8.45 2.87 5.18
C PHE A 62 8.12 4.32 5.56
N ILE A 63 7.07 4.91 4.98
CA ILE A 63 6.60 6.26 5.32
C ILE A 63 6.21 6.32 6.80
N TYR A 64 5.47 5.33 7.30
CA TYR A 64 5.08 5.26 8.71
C TYR A 64 6.30 5.22 9.64
N LEU A 65 7.26 4.33 9.37
CA LEU A 65 8.50 4.22 10.14
C LEU A 65 9.32 5.51 10.08
N PHE A 66 9.34 6.17 8.92
CA PHE A 66 10.02 7.44 8.75
C PHE A 66 9.37 8.55 9.57
N ILE A 67 8.04 8.68 9.55
CA ILE A 67 7.30 9.64 10.39
C ILE A 67 7.57 9.37 11.88
N TRP A 68 7.51 8.10 12.29
CA TRP A 68 7.82 7.70 13.66
C TRP A 68 9.26 8.05 14.05
N TRP A 69 10.21 7.83 13.15
CA TRP A 69 11.61 8.20 13.34
C TRP A 69 11.80 9.71 13.46
N GLN A 70 11.15 10.51 12.61
CA GLN A 70 11.22 11.98 12.67
C GLN A 70 10.77 12.51 14.04
N LYS A 71 9.74 11.91 14.64
CA LYS A 71 9.23 12.29 15.95
C LYS A 71 10.16 11.94 17.13
N ARG A 72 11.22 11.16 16.94
CA ARG A 72 12.17 10.83 18.03
C ARG A 72 12.91 12.04 18.59
N GLY A 73 13.11 13.08 17.77
CA GLY A 73 13.83 14.30 18.15
C GLY A 73 12.92 15.48 18.50
N GLU A 74 11.60 15.28 18.55
CA GLU A 74 10.67 16.36 18.92
C GLU A 74 10.90 16.77 20.39
N VAL A 75 11.65 17.86 20.57
CA VAL A 75 11.65 18.61 21.82
C VAL A 75 10.27 19.26 21.90
N LYS A 76 9.37 18.67 22.68
CA LYS A 76 8.11 19.31 23.03
C LYS A 76 8.45 20.69 23.58
N GLN A 77 8.04 21.75 22.89
CA GLN A 77 8.18 23.09 23.40
C GLN A 77 7.39 23.14 24.70
N VAL A 78 8.10 23.10 25.83
CA VAL A 78 7.49 23.30 27.13
C VAL A 78 6.89 24.69 27.04
N ALA A 79 5.56 24.79 27.09
CA ALA A 79 4.91 26.08 27.19
C ALA A 79 5.56 26.78 28.39
N LEU A 80 6.26 27.89 28.12
CA LEU A 80 6.88 28.67 29.18
C LEU A 80 5.80 28.90 30.24
N PRO A 81 6.05 28.59 31.52
CA PRO A 81 5.03 28.79 32.54
C PRO A 81 4.66 30.27 32.49
N THR A 82 3.43 30.56 32.03
CA THR A 82 2.88 31.90 32.22
C THR A 82 2.73 32.03 33.73
N SER A 83 3.34 33.07 34.30
CA SER A 83 3.20 33.32 35.74
C SER A 83 1.72 33.34 36.10
N THR A 84 1.36 33.00 37.35
CA THR A 84 -0.02 33.06 37.87
C THR A 84 -0.74 34.39 37.59
N TYR A 85 0.00 35.45 37.22
CA TYR A 85 -0.51 36.78 36.88
C TYR A 85 -0.45 37.14 35.37
N GLY A 86 -0.23 36.18 34.46
CA GLY A 86 -0.38 36.40 33.00
C GLY A 86 0.67 37.29 32.33
N ARG A 87 1.78 37.60 33.01
CA ARG A 87 2.88 38.42 32.45
C ARG A 87 3.98 37.53 31.85
N PRO A 88 4.38 37.71 30.58
CA PRO A 88 5.46 36.94 29.97
C PRO A 88 6.81 37.27 30.63
N LEU A 89 7.55 36.24 31.05
CA LEU A 89 8.84 36.37 31.76
C LEU A 89 10.04 36.64 30.82
N VAL A 90 9.84 36.62 29.50
CA VAL A 90 10.90 36.89 28.51
C VAL A 90 10.38 37.84 27.45
N LYS A 91 11.20 38.85 27.10
CA LYS A 91 10.91 39.84 26.06
C LYS A 91 10.93 39.14 24.70
N LYS A 92 9.80 39.16 23.97
CA LYS A 92 9.77 38.74 22.57
C LYS A 92 10.69 39.67 21.76
N THR A 93 11.63 39.10 21.02
CA THR A 93 12.42 39.79 19.99
C THR A 93 11.79 39.51 18.64
#